data_AF-A0A8J2T7T7-F1
#
_entry.id   AF-A0A8J2T7T7-F1
#
_cell.length_a   1.000
_cell.length_b   1.000
_cell.length_c   1.000
_cell.angle_alpha   90.00
_cell.angle_beta   90.00
_cell.angle_gamma   90.00
#
_symmetry.space_group_name_H-M   'P 1'
#
loop_
_entity.id
_entity.type
_entity.pdbx_description
1 polymer ?
#
loop_
_entity_poly.entity_id
_entity_poly.type
_entity_poly.pdbx_seq_one_letter_code
_entity_poly.pdbx_strand_id
1 'polypeptide(L)'
;MQYLINALSLSLLCTQVFGFLFNFNQESPQPPQPYEDKFLNSDCEGYLCPDTMECVGHAKDCPCPFSKSQLKCVLPNNDYICISKPASHDEKLNAIYDDSVKGPKAKNKGLRDCGWVLEAFKDQL
;
A
#
# COMPACT_ATOMS: atom_id res chain seq x y z
N MET A 1 40.26 -6.08 -55.24
CA MET A 1 39.79 -4.88 -54.49
C MET A 1 38.28 -4.88 -54.28
N GLN A 2 37.44 -5.04 -55.31
CA GLN A 2 35.97 -5.03 -55.16
C GLN A 2 35.41 -6.10 -54.19
N TYR A 3 35.94 -7.33 -54.23
CA TYR A 3 35.50 -8.42 -53.35
C TYR A 3 35.84 -8.19 -51.87
N LEU A 4 36.96 -7.51 -51.58
CA LEU A 4 37.37 -7.15 -50.23
C LEU A 4 36.48 -6.05 -49.65
N ILE A 5 36.08 -5.07 -50.47
CA ILE A 5 35.16 -4.00 -50.07
C ILE A 5 33.76 -4.57 -49.79
N ASN A 6 33.28 -5.50 -50.63
CA ASN A 6 31.97 -6.15 -50.44
C ASN A 6 31.94 -7.09 -49.22
N ALA A 7 33.05 -7.76 -48.90
CA ALA A 7 33.15 -8.60 -47.70
C ALA A 7 33.20 -7.75 -46.41
N LEU A 8 33.88 -6.59 -46.47
CA LEU A 8 33.98 -5.66 -45.34
C LEU A 8 32.64 -4.95 -45.07
N SER A 9 31.87 -4.62 -46.11
CA SER A 9 30.54 -4.01 -45.94
C SER A 9 29.50 -5.00 -45.41
N LEU A 10 29.55 -6.27 -45.83
CA LEU A 10 28.64 -7.32 -45.33
C LEU A 10 28.89 -7.65 -43.84
N SER A 11 30.14 -7.66 -43.41
CA SER A 11 30.50 -7.88 -41.99
C SER A 11 30.11 -6.71 -41.09
N LEU A 12 30.20 -5.47 -41.58
CA LEU A 12 29.79 -4.28 -40.83
C LEU A 12 28.27 -4.20 -40.64
N LEU A 13 27.47 -4.70 -41.60
CA LEU A 13 26.01 -4.74 -41.46
C LEU A 13 25.54 -5.82 -40.47
N CYS A 14 26.23 -6.96 -40.39
CA CYS A 14 25.87 -8.00 -39.43
C CYS A 14 26.02 -7.55 -37.98
N THR A 15 27.12 -6.85 -37.63
CA THR A 15 27.40 -6.43 -36.24
C THR A 15 26.32 -5.51 -35.64
N GLN A 16 25.68 -4.67 -36.45
CA GLN A 16 24.60 -3.77 -36.00
C GLN A 16 23.30 -4.50 -35.69
N VAL A 17 23.01 -5.60 -36.40
CA VAL A 17 21.80 -6.43 -36.17
C VAL A 17 21.97 -7.27 -34.90
N PHE A 18 23.19 -7.76 -34.62
CA PHE A 18 23.50 -8.41 -33.35
C PHE A 18 23.36 -7.43 -32.16
N GLY A 19 23.82 -6.18 -32.27
CA GLY A 19 23.66 -5.19 -31.20
C GLY A 19 22.20 -4.91 -30.80
N PHE A 20 21.26 -4.93 -31.75
CA PHE A 20 19.84 -4.71 -31.49
C PHE A 20 19.10 -5.95 -30.93
N LEU A 21 19.50 -7.16 -31.33
CA LEU A 21 18.88 -8.41 -30.87
C LEU A 21 19.35 -8.85 -29.47
N PHE A 22 20.54 -8.42 -29.05
CA PHE A 22 21.13 -8.77 -27.75
C PHE A 22 21.04 -7.66 -26.70
N ASN A 23 20.50 -6.48 -27.03
CA ASN A 23 20.23 -5.43 -26.04
C ASN A 23 18.89 -5.64 -25.31
N PHE A 24 18.62 -6.88 -24.90
CA PHE A 24 17.71 -7.15 -23.80
C PHE A 24 18.55 -7.15 -22.53
N ASN A 25 18.94 -5.96 -22.05
CA ASN A 25 19.22 -5.79 -20.63
C ASN A 25 17.91 -6.06 -19.87
N GLN A 26 17.58 -7.34 -19.71
CA GLN A 26 16.68 -7.78 -18.68
C GLN A 26 17.46 -7.62 -17.39
N GLU A 27 17.26 -6.49 -16.70
CA GLU A 27 17.30 -6.56 -15.24
C GLU A 27 16.41 -7.75 -14.88
N SER A 28 17.05 -8.83 -14.43
CA SER A 28 16.32 -9.99 -13.94
C SER A 28 15.38 -9.44 -12.87
N PRO A 29 14.05 -9.63 -13.01
CA PRO A 29 13.12 -9.17 -12.00
C PRO A 29 13.59 -9.78 -10.68
N GLN A 30 14.10 -8.95 -9.75
CA GLN A 30 14.45 -9.46 -8.45
C GLN A 30 13.17 -10.07 -7.87
N PRO A 31 13.20 -11.33 -7.42
CA PRO A 31 12.03 -11.91 -6.79
C PRO A 31 11.61 -10.97 -5.66
N PRO A 32 10.30 -10.67 -5.53
CA PRO A 32 9.84 -9.79 -4.48
C PRO A 32 10.33 -10.33 -3.14
N GLN A 33 11.09 -9.50 -2.41
CA GLN A 33 11.60 -9.86 -1.10
C GLN A 33 10.45 -10.35 -0.21
N PRO A 34 10.61 -11.47 0.54
CA PRO A 34 9.60 -11.97 1.46
C PRO A 34 9.15 -10.87 2.43
N TYR A 35 7.87 -10.87 2.80
CA TYR A 35 7.33 -9.88 3.72
C TYR A 35 8.07 -9.86 5.06
N GLU A 36 8.36 -11.05 5.61
CA GLU A 36 9.10 -11.21 6.87
C GLU A 36 10.48 -10.57 6.78
N ASP A 37 11.23 -10.81 5.69
CA ASP A 37 12.55 -10.21 5.48
C ASP A 37 12.47 -8.69 5.38
N LYS A 38 11.44 -8.14 4.71
CA LYS A 38 11.23 -6.68 4.66
C LYS A 38 10.89 -6.11 6.04
N PHE A 39 10.08 -6.81 6.83
CA PHE A 39 9.65 -6.37 8.15
C PHE A 39 10.83 -6.38 9.15
N LEU A 40 11.60 -7.47 9.18
CA LEU A 40 12.72 -7.64 10.11
C LEU A 40 13.92 -6.77 9.78
N ASN A 41 14.15 -6.45 8.50
CA ASN A 41 15.27 -5.62 8.05
C ASN A 41 14.87 -4.16 7.75
N SER A 42 13.77 -3.68 8.33
CA SER A 42 13.36 -2.28 8.19
C SER A 42 14.26 -1.35 9.00
N ASP A 43 14.59 -0.19 8.44
CA ASP A 43 15.33 0.89 9.13
C ASP A 43 14.45 1.71 10.10
N CYS A 44 13.26 1.22 10.44
CA CYS A 44 12.33 1.92 11.33
C CYS A 44 12.83 1.95 12.78
N GLU A 45 13.13 3.14 13.30
CA GLU A 45 13.52 3.36 14.70
C GLU A 45 12.33 3.34 15.68
N GLY A 46 11.10 3.43 15.15
CA GLY A 46 9.85 3.43 15.90
C GLY A 46 9.14 2.09 15.92
N TYR A 47 7.81 2.14 15.98
CA TYR A 47 6.96 0.98 15.78
C TYR A 47 6.68 0.79 14.28
N LEU A 48 7.08 -0.35 13.74
CA LEU A 48 6.76 -0.73 12.36
C LEU A 48 5.38 -1.39 12.30
N CYS A 49 4.45 -0.78 11.57
CA CYS A 49 3.09 -1.28 11.43
C CYS A 49 3.08 -2.57 10.60
N PRO A 50 2.59 -3.71 11.13
CA PRO A 50 2.62 -4.99 10.42
C PRO A 50 1.80 -4.95 9.12
N ASP A 51 0.64 -4.32 9.14
CA ASP A 51 -0.24 -4.35 7.96
C ASP A 51 0.18 -3.38 6.86
N THR A 52 0.85 -2.29 7.21
CA THR A 52 1.11 -1.17 6.28
C THR A 52 2.59 -0.89 6.04
N MET A 53 3.50 -1.49 6.83
CA MET A 53 4.93 -1.22 6.81
C MET A 53 5.28 0.27 7.08
N GLU A 54 4.37 1.01 7.71
CA GLU A 54 4.58 2.41 8.09
C GLU A 54 5.37 2.48 9.40
N CYS A 55 6.35 3.37 9.47
CA CYS A 55 7.11 3.62 10.70
C CYS A 55 6.47 4.73 11.52
N VAL A 56 5.95 4.41 12.70
CA VAL A 56 5.21 5.35 13.55
C VAL A 56 5.75 5.38 14.98
N GLY A 57 5.33 6.35 15.80
CA GLY A 57 5.79 6.46 17.20
C GLY A 57 5.27 5.34 18.10
N HIS A 58 3.99 4.98 17.96
CA HIS A 58 3.34 3.94 18.76
C HIS A 58 2.42 3.08 17.90
N ALA A 59 2.14 1.84 18.33
CA ALA A 59 1.24 0.93 17.62
C ALA A 59 -0.12 1.56 17.30
N LYS A 60 -0.68 2.35 18.22
CA LYS A 60 -1.95 3.05 18.03
C LYS A 60 -1.93 4.09 16.90
N ASP A 61 -0.77 4.52 16.44
CA ASP A 61 -0.62 5.53 15.39
C ASP A 61 -0.65 4.91 13.99
N CYS A 62 -0.56 3.57 13.90
CA CYS A 62 -0.63 2.85 12.64
C CYS A 62 -1.89 3.19 11.82
N PRO A 63 -1.75 3.45 10.51
CA PRO A 63 -2.91 3.66 9.65
C PRO A 63 -3.65 2.35 9.42
N CYS A 64 -4.93 2.43 9.04
CA CYS A 64 -5.63 1.27 8.52
C CYS A 64 -5.10 0.90 7.12
N PRO A 65 -4.92 -0.39 6.81
CA PRO A 65 -4.33 -0.83 5.55
C PRO A 65 -5.12 -0.38 4.31
N PHE A 66 -6.43 -0.19 4.45
CA PHE A 66 -7.29 0.30 3.37
C PHE A 66 -7.96 1.62 3.76
N SER A 67 -7.18 2.66 4.05
CA SER A 67 -7.66 3.99 4.51
C SER A 67 -8.78 4.62 3.66
N LYS A 68 -8.86 4.28 2.36
CA LYS A 68 -9.94 4.75 1.48
C LYS A 68 -11.29 4.07 1.77
N SER A 69 -11.31 2.82 2.22
CA SER A 69 -12.52 2.05 2.47
C SER A 69 -12.72 1.68 3.95
N GLN A 70 -11.78 2.04 4.82
CA GLN A 70 -11.82 1.75 6.25
C GLN A 70 -11.82 3.03 7.10
N LEU A 71 -12.40 2.91 8.30
CA LEU A 71 -12.30 3.87 9.39
C LEU A 71 -11.42 3.30 10.50
N LYS A 72 -10.53 4.15 11.02
CA LYS A 72 -9.76 3.87 12.22
C LYS A 72 -10.54 4.33 13.44
N CYS A 73 -10.97 3.40 14.29
CA CYS A 73 -11.69 3.70 15.52
C CYS A 73 -10.77 3.49 16.73
N VAL A 74 -10.49 4.56 17.47
CA VAL A 74 -9.67 4.50 18.69
C VAL A 74 -10.53 4.02 19.86
N LEU A 75 -10.05 3.03 20.59
CA LEU A 75 -10.71 2.42 21.74
C LEU A 75 -10.31 3.12 23.05
N PRO A 76 -11.12 3.04 24.13
CA PRO A 76 -10.83 3.70 25.40
C PRO A 76 -9.53 3.25 26.08
N ASN A 77 -9.08 2.02 25.82
CA ASN A 77 -7.81 1.48 26.31
C ASN A 77 -6.59 1.93 25.47
N ASN A 78 -6.78 2.92 24.58
CA ASN A 78 -5.74 3.49 23.73
C ASN A 78 -5.22 2.53 22.63
N ASP A 79 -5.96 1.44 22.36
CA ASP A 79 -5.84 0.63 21.14
C ASP A 79 -6.69 1.21 20.01
N TYR A 80 -6.69 0.55 18.84
CA TYR A 80 -7.55 0.89 17.71
C TYR A 80 -8.04 -0.36 16.99
N ILE A 81 -9.12 -0.18 16.23
CA ILE A 81 -9.61 -1.18 15.28
C ILE A 81 -9.94 -0.52 13.96
N CYS A 82 -9.68 -1.23 12.87
CA CYS A 82 -10.06 -0.83 11.52
C CYS A 82 -11.35 -1.54 11.12
N ILE A 83 -12.38 -0.76 10.80
CA ILE A 83 -13.65 -1.27 10.28
C ILE A 83 -13.91 -0.71 8.88
N SER A 84 -14.74 -1.37 8.09
CA SER A 84 -15.18 -0.80 6.81
C SER A 84 -15.97 0.49 7.03
N LYS A 85 -15.76 1.49 6.17
CA LYS A 85 -16.61 2.68 6.11
C LYS A 85 -18.07 2.27 5.86
N PRO A 86 -19.04 2.91 6.52
CA PRO A 86 -20.44 2.72 6.18
C PRO A 86 -20.70 3.09 4.73
N ALA A 87 -21.36 2.21 3.99
CA ALA A 87 -21.87 2.50 2.65
C ALA A 87 -23.37 2.82 2.75
N SER A 88 -23.77 4.01 2.33
CA SER A 88 -25.17 4.44 2.30
C SER A 88 -25.53 5.02 0.93
N HIS A 89 -26.83 5.15 0.65
CA HIS A 89 -27.31 5.88 -0.53
C HIS A 89 -27.34 7.41 -0.30
N ASP A 90 -26.98 7.88 0.90
CA ASP A 90 -26.94 9.31 1.23
C ASP A 90 -25.52 9.85 0.96
N GLU A 91 -25.41 10.68 -0.08
CA GLU A 91 -24.14 11.28 -0.50
C GLU A 91 -23.53 12.19 0.58
N LYS A 92 -24.35 12.91 1.34
CA LYS A 92 -23.86 13.80 2.41
C LYS A 92 -23.28 12.97 3.55
N LEU A 93 -23.92 11.85 3.85
CA LEU A 93 -23.43 10.91 4.86
C LEU A 93 -22.13 10.24 4.40
N ASN A 94 -22.05 9.80 3.15
CA ASN A 94 -20.83 9.23 2.59
C ASN A 94 -19.66 10.23 2.63
N ALA A 95 -19.93 11.51 2.31
CA ALA A 95 -18.92 12.57 2.38
C ALA A 95 -18.34 12.79 3.79
N ILE A 96 -19.11 12.50 4.86
CA ILE A 96 -18.60 12.52 6.24
C ILE A 96 -17.58 11.39 6.46
N TYR A 97 -17.86 10.19 5.95
CA TYR A 97 -17.00 9.03 6.12
C TYR A 97 -15.80 8.99 5.15
N ASP A 98 -15.88 9.74 4.05
CA ASP A 98 -14.76 9.96 3.14
C ASP A 98 -13.71 10.94 3.69
N ASP A 99 -14.12 11.82 4.61
CA ASP A 99 -13.24 12.72 5.34
C ASP A 99 -12.47 11.96 6.45
N SER A 100 -11.14 12.02 6.39
CA SER A 100 -10.24 11.30 7.29
C SER A 100 -10.29 11.76 8.75
N VAL A 101 -10.87 12.93 9.03
CA VAL A 101 -10.98 13.51 10.37
C VAL A 101 -12.39 13.39 10.91
N LYS A 102 -13.41 13.61 10.07
CA LYS A 102 -14.83 13.57 10.47
C LYS A 102 -15.34 12.15 10.57
N GLY A 103 -14.99 11.27 9.63
CA GLY A 103 -15.45 9.88 9.59
C GLY A 103 -15.17 9.13 10.90
N PRO A 104 -13.93 9.09 11.39
CA PRO A 104 -13.58 8.47 12.67
C PRO A 104 -14.29 9.06 13.91
N LYS A 105 -14.79 10.29 13.82
CA LYS A 105 -15.50 10.99 14.91
C LYS A 105 -17.02 10.83 14.82
N ALA A 106 -17.55 10.38 13.69
CA ALA A 106 -18.98 10.19 13.50
C ALA A 106 -19.52 9.03 14.35
N LYS A 107 -20.74 9.23 14.87
CA LYS A 107 -21.45 8.30 15.75
C LYS A 107 -22.94 8.30 15.41
N ASN A 108 -23.24 7.86 14.19
CA ASN A 108 -24.59 7.90 13.65
C ASN A 108 -25.36 6.64 14.05
N LYS A 109 -26.54 6.82 14.65
CA LYS A 109 -27.38 5.70 15.11
C LYS A 109 -27.77 4.80 13.94
N GLY A 110 -27.57 3.50 14.09
CA GLY A 110 -27.93 2.50 13.08
C GLY A 110 -26.87 2.29 11.99
N LEU A 111 -25.73 2.98 12.05
CA LEU A 111 -24.59 2.75 11.16
C LEU A 111 -23.48 2.03 11.90
N ARG A 112 -22.78 1.14 11.20
CA ARG A 112 -21.58 0.46 11.70
C ARG A 112 -20.37 1.39 11.58
N ASP A 113 -20.36 2.47 12.35
CA ASP A 113 -19.25 3.41 12.45
C ASP A 113 -18.52 3.30 13.81
N CYS A 114 -17.62 4.24 14.11
CA CYS A 114 -16.88 4.21 15.37
C CYS A 114 -17.77 4.42 16.61
N GLY A 115 -18.96 5.00 16.46
CA GLY A 115 -19.97 5.03 17.52
C GLY A 115 -20.42 3.62 17.89
N TRP A 116 -20.81 2.84 16.88
CA TRP A 116 -21.20 1.43 17.05
C TRP A 116 -20.07 0.58 17.65
N VAL A 117 -18.83 0.77 17.19
CA VAL A 117 -17.65 0.07 17.76
C VAL A 117 -17.48 0.38 19.24
N LEU A 118 -17.58 1.65 19.64
CA LEU A 118 -17.42 2.06 21.02
C LEU A 118 -18.55 1.56 21.93
N GLU A 119 -19.77 1.45 21.40
CA GLU A 119 -20.89 0.81 22.11
C GLU A 119 -20.60 -0.68 22.32
N ALA A 120 -20.23 -1.40 21.26
CA ALA A 120 -19.92 -2.83 21.33
C ALA A 120 -18.73 -3.12 22.27
N PHE A 121 -17.73 -2.25 22.32
CA PHE A 121 -16.58 -2.41 23.24
C PHE A 121 -16.99 -2.25 24.70
N LYS A 122 -17.91 -1.32 25.02
CA LYS A 122 -18.38 -1.13 26.39
C LYS A 122 -19.10 -2.36 26.95
N ASP A 123 -19.80 -3.09 26.11
CA ASP A 123 -20.51 -4.32 26.49
C ASP A 123 -19.56 -5.49 26.81
N GLN A 124 -18.24 -5.31 26.61
CA GLN A 124 -17.21 -6.30 26.94
C GLN A 124 -16.48 -6.01 28.26
N LEU A 125 -16.77 -4.88 28.92
CA LEU A 125 -16.17 -4.46 30.19
C LEU A 125 -16.96 -4.94 31.41
#